data_AF-I1DZA2-F1
#
_entry.id   AF-I1DZA2-F1
#
_cell.length_a   1.000
_cell.length_b   1.000
_cell.length_c   1.000
_cell.angle_alpha   90.00
_cell.angle_beta   90.00
_cell.angle_gamma   90.00
#
_symmetry.space_group_name_H-M   'P 1'
#
loop_
_entity.id
_entity.type
_entity.pdbx_description
1 polymer ?
#
loop_
_entity_poly.entity_id
_entity_poly.type
_entity_poly.pdbx_seq_one_letter_code
_entity_poly.pdbx_strand_id
1 'polypeptide(L)'
;MEYLLVHEVALGNTPCYASVTKRQHWPELPPCQEQSLVSQLQTTLDLQQQLNIISMAAGKVLPLSGLRLKTAVGDFTASGSRMAECEHRSVLVLNQQCLAELIYHSDYPFSPMSLRELGLLEAEWLYALRNALVVHRLQQMALKDTLTGLGNRRFFDDSFDKAVLLAQRHDERCALILLDLDNFKQVNDLSGHSAGDDILLAVADCLRDTLRATDSLFRFGGDEFAVILSGTDTDSAELVARRLVRAINQHHLCQQHQVSASAGLALLKPQQDAKALFSAADSALYAAKDAGKSTVRVA
;
A
#
# COMPACT_ATOMS: atom_id res chain seq x y z
N MET A 1 -21.30 -24.92 -4.68
CA MET A 1 -20.65 -23.78 -5.34
C MET A 1 -21.21 -22.54 -4.67
N GLU A 2 -20.59 -22.15 -3.55
CA GLU A 2 -20.99 -20.97 -2.79
C GLU A 2 -19.71 -20.33 -2.28
N TYR A 3 -19.56 -19.06 -2.65
CA TYR A 3 -18.41 -18.21 -2.43
C TYR A 3 -18.31 -17.85 -0.94
N LEU A 4 -17.16 -18.09 -0.32
CA LEU A 4 -16.84 -17.50 0.97
C LEU A 4 -16.21 -16.13 0.73
N LEU A 5 -16.97 -15.09 1.08
CA LEU A 5 -16.54 -13.70 1.17
C LEU A 5 -15.37 -13.57 2.16
N VAL A 6 -14.25 -13.02 1.69
CA VAL A 6 -13.13 -12.61 2.54
C VAL A 6 -13.40 -11.18 2.99
N HIS A 7 -14.04 -11.01 4.14
CA HIS A 7 -14.04 -9.76 4.89
C HIS A 7 -13.27 -9.96 6.20
N GLU A 8 -12.35 -9.03 6.46
CA GLU A 8 -11.73 -8.72 7.74
C GLU A 8 -10.89 -9.82 8.42
N VAL A 9 -9.60 -9.86 8.07
CA VAL A 9 -8.57 -10.28 9.02
C VAL A 9 -7.80 -9.04 9.44
N ALA A 10 -8.41 -8.28 10.36
CA ALA A 10 -7.64 -7.45 11.26
C ALA A 10 -6.77 -8.39 12.10
N LEU A 11 -5.45 -8.37 11.92
CA LEU A 11 -4.46 -9.08 12.75
C LEU A 11 -4.33 -8.46 14.16
N GLY A 12 -5.44 -7.96 14.71
CA GLY A 12 -5.52 -7.34 16.03
C GLY A 12 -5.89 -8.31 17.16
N ASN A 13 -6.27 -9.55 16.87
CA ASN A 13 -6.50 -10.61 17.85
C ASN A 13 -6.58 -11.95 17.11
N THR A 14 -5.45 -12.58 16.79
CA THR A 14 -5.49 -13.96 16.30
C THR A 14 -5.77 -14.88 17.49
N PRO A 15 -6.90 -15.62 17.54
CA PRO A 15 -7.10 -16.60 18.60
C PRO A 15 -6.04 -17.70 18.44
N CYS A 16 -5.52 -18.18 19.56
CA CYS A 16 -4.72 -19.40 19.57
C CYS A 16 -5.51 -20.52 18.86
N TYR A 17 -4.95 -21.12 17.81
CA TYR A 17 -5.56 -22.25 17.09
C TYR A 17 -5.79 -23.51 17.97
N ALA A 18 -5.40 -23.48 19.24
CA ALA A 18 -5.68 -24.53 20.22
C ALA A 18 -7.20 -24.72 20.52
N SER A 19 -8.07 -23.78 20.16
CA SER A 19 -9.50 -23.85 20.51
C SER A 19 -10.42 -24.44 19.41
N VAL A 20 -9.90 -24.88 18.26
CA VAL A 20 -10.74 -25.43 17.17
C VAL A 20 -11.06 -26.93 17.32
N THR A 21 -10.54 -27.61 18.35
CA THR A 21 -10.80 -29.04 18.57
C THR A 21 -11.79 -29.29 19.70
N LYS A 22 -13.02 -29.74 19.36
CA LYS A 22 -13.99 -30.36 20.29
C LYS A 22 -13.49 -31.73 20.78
N ARG A 23 -12.45 -31.78 21.59
CA ARG A 23 -12.14 -32.95 22.45
C ARG A 23 -12.11 -32.48 23.91
N GLN A 24 -12.98 -33.03 24.74
CA GLN A 24 -13.21 -32.58 26.11
C GLN A 24 -12.19 -33.09 27.14
N HIS A 25 -11.10 -33.75 26.73
CA HIS A 25 -10.03 -34.20 27.64
C HIS A 25 -8.69 -34.18 26.92
N TRP A 26 -7.83 -33.22 27.26
CA TRP A 26 -6.38 -33.39 27.11
C TRP A 26 -5.84 -33.83 28.47
N PRO A 27 -5.21 -35.02 28.58
CA PRO A 27 -4.33 -35.24 29.73
C PRO A 27 -3.23 -34.18 29.67
N GLU A 28 -2.98 -33.54 30.81
CA GLU A 28 -1.94 -32.53 31.08
C GLU A 28 -1.25 -31.95 29.84
N LEU A 29 -1.64 -30.72 29.44
CA LEU A 29 -0.92 -29.97 28.42
C LEU A 29 0.58 -30.03 28.74
N PRO A 30 1.43 -30.47 27.80
CA PRO A 30 2.86 -30.55 28.07
C PRO A 30 3.37 -29.16 28.47
N PRO A 31 4.36 -29.07 29.37
CA PRO A 31 4.92 -27.78 29.79
C PRO A 31 5.31 -26.98 28.55
N CYS A 32 4.82 -25.76 28.45
CA CYS A 32 5.15 -24.84 27.35
C CYS A 32 6.65 -24.55 27.41
N GLN A 33 7.45 -25.26 26.60
CA GLN A 33 8.87 -24.97 26.43
C GLN A 33 9.00 -23.58 25.78
N GLU A 34 9.93 -22.75 26.28
CA GLU A 34 10.24 -21.48 25.64
C GLU A 34 10.53 -21.72 24.16
N GLN A 35 9.72 -21.12 23.28
CA GLN A 35 9.90 -21.27 21.84
C GLN A 35 11.21 -20.62 21.41
N SER A 36 11.99 -21.33 20.58
CA SER A 36 13.22 -20.78 20.01
C SER A 36 12.94 -19.49 19.23
N LEU A 37 13.92 -18.59 19.15
CA LEU A 37 13.79 -17.34 18.41
C LEU A 37 13.40 -17.61 16.94
N VAL A 38 14.02 -18.60 16.30
CA VAL A 38 13.65 -19.05 14.94
C VAL A 38 12.16 -19.40 14.85
N SER A 39 11.62 -20.14 15.82
CA SER A 39 10.20 -20.51 15.85
C SER A 39 9.30 -19.29 15.95
N GLN A 40 9.66 -18.30 16.78
CA GLN A 40 8.90 -17.05 16.92
C GLN A 40 8.95 -16.20 15.64
N LEU A 41 10.12 -16.08 15.00
CA LEU A 41 10.26 -15.31 13.77
C LEU A 41 9.50 -15.91 12.59
N GLN A 42 9.33 -17.23 12.58
CA GLN A 42 8.55 -17.94 11.56
C GLN A 42 7.04 -17.76 11.70
N THR A 43 6.52 -17.25 12.83
CA THR A 43 5.07 -17.04 13.00
C THR A 43 4.56 -15.78 12.29
N THR A 44 5.43 -14.93 11.76
CA THR A 44 5.05 -13.67 11.14
C THR A 44 5.90 -13.33 9.92
N LEU A 45 5.27 -12.69 8.93
CA LEU A 45 5.93 -12.09 7.77
C LEU A 45 5.93 -10.55 7.86
N ASP A 46 5.42 -10.00 8.95
CA ASP A 46 5.43 -8.56 9.22
C ASP A 46 6.81 -8.14 9.75
N LEU A 47 7.46 -7.23 9.04
CA LEU A 47 8.83 -6.76 9.35
C LEU A 47 8.89 -6.06 10.71
N GLN A 48 7.84 -5.33 11.11
CA GLN A 48 7.80 -4.62 12.38
C GLN A 48 7.66 -5.60 13.55
N GLN A 49 6.84 -6.64 13.42
CA GLN A 49 6.71 -7.70 14.40
C GLN A 49 8.01 -8.50 14.54
N GLN A 50 8.64 -8.89 13.41
CA GLN A 50 9.94 -9.57 13.46
C GLN A 50 11.00 -8.71 14.14
N LEU A 51 11.06 -7.42 13.83
CA LEU A 51 11.99 -6.47 14.47
C LEU A 51 11.75 -6.38 15.99
N ASN A 52 10.50 -6.37 16.44
CA ASN A 52 10.17 -6.36 17.86
C ASN A 52 10.61 -7.65 18.57
N ILE A 53 10.42 -8.82 17.94
CA ILE A 53 10.88 -10.11 18.45
C ILE A 53 12.41 -10.10 18.63
N ILE A 54 13.13 -9.63 17.61
CA ILE A 54 14.61 -9.50 17.66
C ILE A 54 15.04 -8.51 18.73
N SER A 55 14.35 -7.37 18.85
CA SER A 55 14.64 -6.38 19.89
C SER A 55 14.51 -6.98 21.28
N MET A 56 13.49 -7.80 21.53
CA MET A 56 13.31 -8.49 22.81
C MET A 56 14.41 -9.52 23.07
N ALA A 57 14.80 -10.29 22.05
CA ALA A 57 15.89 -11.27 22.17
C ALA A 57 17.24 -10.59 22.43
N ALA A 58 17.55 -9.53 21.69
CA ALA A 58 18.77 -8.74 21.84
C ALA A 58 18.83 -8.01 23.19
N GLY A 59 17.68 -7.58 23.73
CA GLY A 59 17.58 -7.01 25.07
C GLY A 59 17.97 -7.97 26.21
N LYS A 60 17.97 -9.29 25.97
CA LYS A 60 18.46 -10.30 26.92
C LYS A 60 19.99 -10.42 26.90
N VAL A 61 20.64 -10.02 25.80
CA VAL A 61 22.10 -10.03 25.62
C VAL A 61 22.72 -8.78 26.25
N LEU A 62 22.13 -7.62 26.00
CA LEU A 62 22.58 -6.35 26.56
C LEU A 62 21.43 -5.35 26.71
N PRO A 63 21.57 -4.33 27.59
CA PRO A 63 20.61 -3.25 27.69
C PRO A 63 20.65 -2.40 26.41
N LEU A 64 19.61 -2.52 25.58
CA LEU A 64 19.45 -1.72 24.37
C LEU A 64 18.57 -0.51 24.66
N SER A 65 19.02 0.65 24.18
CA SER A 65 18.25 1.88 24.14
C SER A 65 17.38 1.95 22.89
N GLY A 66 17.78 1.27 21.80
CA GLY A 66 16.98 1.22 20.58
C GLY A 66 17.52 0.26 19.53
N LEU A 67 16.65 -0.13 18.61
CA LEU A 67 16.97 -0.99 17.47
C LEU A 67 16.25 -0.49 16.22
N ARG A 68 16.99 -0.28 15.13
CA ARG A 68 16.47 0.18 13.85
C ARG A 68 16.91 -0.73 12.73
N LEU A 69 15.98 -1.06 11.83
CA LEU A 69 16.22 -1.88 10.64
C LEU A 69 15.97 -1.03 9.40
N LYS A 70 16.99 -0.85 8.58
CA LYS A 70 16.87 -0.20 7.27
C LYS A 70 16.88 -1.25 6.18
N THR A 71 15.90 -1.20 5.30
CA THR A 71 15.74 -2.17 4.20
C THR A 71 15.48 -1.44 2.89
N ALA A 72 15.58 -2.15 1.77
CA ALA A 72 15.18 -1.60 0.46
C ALA A 72 13.68 -1.25 0.37
N VAL A 73 12.85 -1.74 1.30
CA VAL A 73 11.40 -1.50 1.32
C VAL A 73 10.95 -0.49 2.37
N GLY A 74 11.89 0.01 3.20
CA GLY A 74 11.60 1.01 4.22
C GLY A 74 12.46 0.87 5.47
N ASP A 75 12.32 1.86 6.35
CA ASP A 75 12.99 1.95 7.65
C ASP A 75 11.99 1.60 8.76
N PHE A 76 12.40 0.72 9.66
CA PHE A 76 11.61 0.20 10.76
C PHE A 76 12.33 0.48 12.07
N THR A 77 11.58 0.81 13.11
CA THR A 77 12.12 1.12 14.45
C THR A 77 11.40 0.27 15.47
N ALA A 78 12.14 -0.48 16.29
CA ALA A 78 11.55 -1.31 17.33
C ALA A 78 10.80 -0.45 18.35
N SER A 79 9.69 -0.96 18.87
CA SER A 79 8.86 -0.23 19.84
C SER A 79 9.67 0.24 21.05
N GLY A 80 9.58 1.53 21.39
CA GLY A 80 10.28 2.12 22.54
C GLY A 80 11.75 2.49 22.28
N SER A 81 12.25 2.36 21.03
CA SER A 81 13.61 2.75 20.70
C SER A 81 13.87 4.24 20.84
N ARG A 82 15.00 4.59 21.45
CA ARG A 82 15.57 5.94 21.51
C ARG A 82 17.01 5.93 20.99
N MET A 83 17.49 7.11 20.60
CA MET A 83 18.91 7.31 20.31
C MET A 83 19.70 7.29 21.62
N ALA A 84 20.96 6.85 21.55
CA ALA A 84 21.90 6.77 22.66
C ALA A 84 23.32 7.07 22.20
N GLU A 85 24.24 7.23 23.15
CA GLU A 85 25.64 7.60 22.88
C GLU A 85 26.39 6.54 22.07
N CYS A 86 26.15 5.25 22.34
CA CYS A 86 26.79 4.16 21.61
C CYS A 86 25.91 3.65 20.49
N GLU A 87 26.49 3.50 19.29
CA GLU A 87 25.85 2.95 18.11
C GLU A 87 26.70 1.79 17.55
N HIS A 88 26.04 0.69 17.20
CA HIS A 88 26.65 -0.40 16.43
C HIS A 88 25.81 -0.72 15.20
N ARG A 89 26.48 -0.91 14.06
CA ARG A 89 25.83 -1.25 12.80
C ARG A 89 26.28 -2.61 12.31
N SER A 90 25.32 -3.44 11.95
CA SER A 90 25.54 -4.73 11.30
C SER A 90 24.81 -4.77 9.96
N VAL A 91 25.44 -5.37 8.94
CA VAL A 91 24.83 -5.55 7.62
C VAL A 91 24.40 -7.00 7.48
N LEU A 92 23.10 -7.21 7.30
CA LEU A 92 22.51 -8.54 7.17
C LEU A 92 22.63 -9.00 5.72
N VAL A 93 23.52 -9.96 5.48
CA VAL A 93 23.79 -10.51 4.14
C VAL A 93 23.40 -11.98 4.09
N LEU A 94 22.64 -12.36 3.06
CA LEU A 94 22.30 -13.76 2.78
C LEU A 94 22.51 -14.03 1.28
N ASN A 95 23.26 -15.09 0.94
CA ASN A 95 23.56 -15.47 -0.44
C ASN A 95 24.11 -14.31 -1.31
N GLN A 96 25.08 -13.54 -0.79
CA GLN A 96 25.67 -12.36 -1.43
C GLN A 96 24.69 -11.21 -1.71
N GLN A 97 23.50 -11.23 -1.11
CA GLN A 97 22.53 -10.15 -1.18
C GLN A 97 22.44 -9.44 0.17
N CYS A 98 22.59 -8.12 0.16
CA CYS A 98 22.31 -7.29 1.33
C CYS A 98 20.79 -7.23 1.52
N LEU A 99 20.32 -7.74 2.67
CA LEU A 99 18.91 -7.72 3.04
C LEU A 99 18.56 -6.42 3.77
N ALA A 100 19.42 -6.00 4.70
CA ALA A 100 19.18 -4.84 5.57
C ALA A 100 20.45 -4.35 6.26
N GLU A 101 20.41 -3.11 6.76
CA GLU A 101 21.32 -2.59 7.78
C GLU A 101 20.57 -2.55 9.12
N LEU A 102 21.16 -3.14 10.16
CA LEU A 102 20.64 -3.16 11.52
C LEU A 102 21.48 -2.23 12.39
N ILE A 103 20.82 -1.33 13.11
CA ILE A 103 21.45 -0.28 13.91
C ILE A 103 21.00 -0.44 15.36
N TYR A 104 21.93 -0.80 16.23
CA TYR A 104 21.74 -0.94 17.66
C TYR A 104 22.16 0.36 18.36
N HIS A 105 21.36 0.79 19.32
CA HIS A 105 21.68 1.88 20.24
C HIS A 105 21.72 1.36 21.66
N SER A 106 22.73 1.78 22.42
CA SER A 106 22.84 1.49 23.85
C SER A 106 23.47 2.66 24.59
N ASP A 107 23.09 2.82 25.86
CA ASP A 107 23.74 3.74 26.80
C ASP A 107 25.10 3.17 27.28
N TYR A 108 25.45 1.93 26.89
CA TYR A 108 26.67 1.22 27.25
C TYR A 108 27.48 0.80 26.01
N PRO A 109 28.83 0.70 26.10
CA PRO A 109 29.65 0.26 24.98
C PRO A 109 29.43 -1.21 24.63
N PHE A 110 29.52 -1.53 23.34
CA PHE A 110 29.33 -2.89 22.84
C PHE A 110 30.60 -3.74 23.06
N SER A 111 30.53 -4.72 23.95
CA SER A 111 31.63 -5.66 24.17
C SER A 111 31.77 -6.66 23.00
N PRO A 112 32.96 -7.20 22.72
CA PRO A 112 33.14 -8.24 21.70
C PRO A 112 32.27 -9.49 21.92
N MET A 113 31.99 -9.84 23.18
CA MET A 113 31.09 -10.96 23.51
C MET A 113 29.63 -10.63 23.16
N SER A 114 29.16 -9.43 23.51
CA SER A 114 27.81 -8.98 23.16
C SER A 114 27.62 -8.91 21.66
N LEU A 115 28.60 -8.39 20.91
CA LEU A 115 28.56 -8.36 19.44
C LEU A 115 28.50 -9.77 18.83
N ARG A 116 29.23 -10.73 19.41
CA ARG A 116 29.16 -12.13 18.98
C ARG A 116 27.77 -12.74 19.21
N GLU A 117 27.18 -12.50 20.38
CA GLU A 117 25.82 -12.99 20.69
C GLU A 117 24.76 -12.34 19.80
N LEU A 118 24.84 -11.02 19.56
CA LEU A 118 23.99 -10.33 18.59
C LEU A 118 24.11 -10.94 17.18
N GLY A 119 25.34 -11.21 16.72
CA GLY A 119 25.57 -11.85 15.42
C GLY A 119 24.93 -13.25 15.29
N LEU A 120 24.76 -13.99 16.39
CA LEU A 120 24.03 -15.26 16.38
C LEU A 120 22.53 -15.04 16.22
N LEU A 121 21.95 -14.06 16.91
CA LEU A 121 20.53 -13.69 16.75
C LEU A 121 20.24 -13.18 15.34
N GLU A 122 21.16 -12.38 14.78
CA GLU A 122 21.10 -11.90 13.41
C GLU A 122 21.08 -13.07 12.42
N ALA A 123 21.96 -14.06 12.60
CA ALA A 123 22.02 -15.25 11.75
C ALA A 123 20.73 -16.08 11.78
N GLU A 124 20.09 -16.21 12.96
CA GLU A 124 18.79 -16.88 13.11
C GLU A 124 17.65 -16.14 12.39
N TRP A 125 17.78 -14.81 12.21
CA TRP A 125 16.77 -13.99 11.56
C TRP A 125 16.84 -14.01 10.04
N LEU A 126 18.02 -14.20 9.44
CA LEU A 126 18.26 -13.96 8.01
C LEU A 126 17.20 -14.57 7.07
N TYR A 127 16.79 -15.82 7.30
CA TYR A 127 15.80 -16.49 6.46
C TYR A 127 14.38 -15.96 6.65
N ALA A 128 13.96 -15.69 7.89
CA ALA A 128 12.65 -15.13 8.17
C ALA A 128 12.54 -13.69 7.65
N LEU A 129 13.62 -12.90 7.77
CA LEU A 129 13.73 -11.56 7.20
C LEU A 129 13.65 -11.60 5.67
N ARG A 130 14.41 -12.49 5.01
CA ARG A 130 14.35 -12.68 3.56
C ARG A 130 12.91 -12.97 3.11
N ASN A 131 12.22 -13.87 3.80
CA ASN A 131 10.85 -14.24 3.43
C ASN A 131 9.88 -13.06 3.62
N ALA A 132 9.98 -12.32 4.71
CA ALA A 132 9.20 -11.10 4.93
C ALA A 132 9.46 -10.06 3.83
N LEU A 133 10.72 -9.81 3.47
CA LEU A 133 11.08 -8.88 2.39
C LEU A 133 10.54 -9.32 1.02
N VAL A 134 10.61 -10.61 0.70
CA VAL A 134 10.06 -11.16 -0.57
C VAL A 134 8.54 -10.99 -0.59
N VAL A 135 7.84 -11.35 0.49
CA VAL A 135 6.39 -11.21 0.58
C VAL A 135 5.98 -9.74 0.49
N HIS A 136 6.70 -8.85 1.17
CA HIS A 136 6.46 -7.41 1.07
C HIS A 136 6.60 -6.93 -0.37
N ARG A 137 7.66 -7.35 -1.08
CA ARG A 137 7.85 -7.01 -2.50
C ARG A 137 6.71 -7.54 -3.37
N LEU A 138 6.24 -8.77 -3.14
CA LEU A 138 5.10 -9.34 -3.86
C LEU A 138 3.82 -8.56 -3.59
N GLN A 139 3.59 -8.12 -2.35
CA GLN A 139 2.47 -7.27 -1.99
C GLN A 139 2.53 -5.93 -2.70
N GLN A 140 3.71 -5.28 -2.75
CA GLN A 140 3.89 -4.02 -3.48
C GLN A 140 3.64 -4.18 -4.98
N MET A 141 4.10 -5.28 -5.58
CA MET A 141 3.79 -5.60 -6.98
C MET A 141 2.28 -5.83 -7.18
N ALA A 142 1.62 -6.42 -6.20
CA ALA A 142 0.17 -6.61 -6.19
C ALA A 142 -0.64 -5.34 -5.91
N LEU A 143 0.00 -4.17 -5.72
CA LEU A 143 -0.64 -2.85 -5.63
C LEU A 143 -0.65 -2.09 -6.96
N LYS A 144 0.01 -2.65 -8.00
CA LYS A 144 0.06 -2.06 -9.33
C LYS A 144 -0.84 -2.80 -10.30
N ASP A 145 -1.41 -2.07 -11.25
CA ASP A 145 -2.07 -2.64 -12.41
C ASP A 145 -1.00 -3.16 -13.38
N THR A 146 -1.12 -4.42 -13.80
CA THR A 146 -0.07 -5.09 -14.59
C THR A 146 0.07 -4.56 -16.01
N LEU A 147 -1.00 -3.97 -16.56
CA LEU A 147 -0.97 -3.39 -17.89
C LEU A 147 -0.38 -1.97 -17.83
N THR A 148 -0.98 -1.09 -17.02
CA THR A 148 -0.69 0.35 -17.05
C THR A 148 0.43 0.80 -16.10
N GLY A 149 0.82 -0.05 -15.13
CA GLY A 149 1.78 0.30 -14.07
C GLY A 149 1.27 1.33 -13.05
N LEU A 150 0.00 1.76 -13.18
CA LEU A 150 -0.67 2.64 -12.23
C LEU A 150 -0.99 1.89 -10.93
N GLY A 151 -1.42 2.62 -9.89
CA GLY A 151 -2.01 1.94 -8.73
C GLY A 151 -3.26 1.15 -9.13
N ASN A 152 -3.46 -0.04 -8.59
CA ASN A 152 -4.70 -0.79 -8.83
C ASN A 152 -5.78 -0.43 -7.82
N ARG A 153 -6.97 -1.03 -7.97
CA ARG A 153 -8.11 -0.82 -7.06
C ARG A 153 -7.78 -1.02 -5.58
N ARG A 154 -7.04 -2.08 -5.23
CA ARG A 154 -6.65 -2.32 -3.83
C ARG A 154 -5.79 -1.18 -3.30
N PHE A 155 -4.84 -0.70 -4.10
CA PHE A 155 -4.02 0.42 -3.69
C PHE A 155 -4.80 1.73 -3.61
N PHE A 156 -5.80 1.90 -4.48
CA PHE A 156 -6.74 3.02 -4.39
C PHE A 156 -7.50 3.00 -3.07
N ASP A 157 -8.16 1.88 -2.73
CA ASP A 157 -8.96 1.77 -1.50
C ASP A 157 -8.12 2.13 -0.26
N ASP A 158 -6.92 1.52 -0.14
CA ASP A 158 -6.00 1.79 0.97
C ASP A 158 -5.50 3.25 1.00
N SER A 159 -5.27 3.86 -0.16
CA SER A 159 -4.74 5.24 -0.26
C SER A 159 -5.83 6.28 -0.03
N PHE A 160 -7.04 6.01 -0.49
CA PHE A 160 -8.18 6.90 -0.41
C PHE A 160 -8.67 7.07 1.02
N ASP A 161 -8.84 5.96 1.75
CA ASP A 161 -9.21 6.01 3.17
C ASP A 161 -8.16 6.78 3.98
N LYS A 162 -6.87 6.52 3.73
CA LYS A 162 -5.77 7.24 4.39
C LYS A 162 -5.78 8.73 4.07
N ALA A 163 -5.98 9.11 2.80
CA ALA A 163 -6.00 10.50 2.37
C ALA A 163 -7.15 11.28 3.02
N VAL A 164 -8.34 10.68 3.11
CA VAL A 164 -9.50 11.30 3.78
C VAL A 164 -9.25 11.48 5.28
N LEU A 165 -8.74 10.45 5.96
CA LEU A 165 -8.43 10.53 7.40
C LEU A 165 -7.33 11.58 7.69
N LEU A 166 -6.32 11.68 6.83
CA LEU A 166 -5.25 12.66 6.97
C LEU A 166 -5.80 14.07 6.76
N ALA A 167 -6.59 14.29 5.72
CA ALA A 167 -7.21 15.57 5.42
C ALA A 167 -8.10 16.06 6.57
N GLN A 168 -8.93 15.19 7.14
CA GLN A 168 -9.75 15.51 8.30
C GLN A 168 -8.92 15.84 9.55
N ARG A 169 -7.83 15.09 9.79
CA ARG A 169 -6.96 15.32 10.96
C ARG A 169 -6.23 16.66 10.89
N HIS A 170 -5.81 17.07 9.69
CA HIS A 170 -4.99 18.26 9.48
C HIS A 170 -5.78 19.48 8.98
N ASP A 171 -7.10 19.37 8.86
CA ASP A 171 -7.98 20.39 8.24
C ASP A 171 -7.50 20.78 6.84
N GLU A 172 -7.02 19.78 6.08
CA GLU A 172 -6.54 19.95 4.71
C GLU A 172 -7.61 19.61 3.68
N ARG A 173 -7.45 20.17 2.48
CA ARG A 173 -8.36 19.90 1.36
C ARG A 173 -8.01 18.57 0.70
N CYS A 174 -9.03 17.83 0.31
CA CYS A 174 -8.89 16.59 -0.46
C CYS A 174 -9.97 16.55 -1.53
N ALA A 175 -9.62 16.11 -2.73
CA ALA A 175 -10.57 15.93 -3.82
C ALA A 175 -10.35 14.58 -4.52
N LEU A 176 -11.45 14.02 -5.00
CA LEU A 176 -11.47 12.78 -5.77
C LEU A 176 -11.99 13.07 -7.17
N ILE A 177 -11.24 12.62 -8.18
CA ILE A 177 -11.69 12.58 -9.57
C ILE A 177 -11.86 11.12 -9.96
N LEU A 178 -13.06 10.76 -10.42
CA LEU A 178 -13.34 9.49 -11.09
C LEU A 178 -13.46 9.75 -12.58
N LEU A 179 -12.77 8.93 -13.38
CA LEU A 179 -12.68 9.03 -14.84
C LEU A 179 -13.11 7.72 -15.46
N ASP A 180 -13.82 7.79 -16.58
CA ASP A 180 -14.24 6.62 -17.35
C ASP A 180 -14.10 6.90 -18.84
N LEU A 181 -13.61 5.91 -19.58
CA LEU A 181 -13.44 6.01 -21.03
C LEU A 181 -14.74 5.74 -21.77
N ASP A 182 -15.24 6.80 -22.40
CA ASP A 182 -16.43 6.75 -23.22
C ASP A 182 -16.21 5.90 -24.48
N ASN A 183 -17.16 4.99 -24.74
CA ASN A 183 -17.18 4.10 -25.91
C ASN A 183 -16.04 3.08 -25.95
N PHE A 184 -15.28 2.89 -24.87
CA PHE A 184 -14.14 1.96 -24.83
C PHE A 184 -14.53 0.51 -25.19
N LYS A 185 -15.67 0.03 -24.70
CA LYS A 185 -16.18 -1.31 -25.06
C LYS A 185 -16.33 -1.51 -26.58
N GLN A 186 -16.74 -0.47 -27.32
CA GLN A 186 -16.89 -0.56 -28.77
C GLN A 186 -15.55 -0.79 -29.47
N VAL A 187 -14.46 -0.24 -28.93
CA VAL A 187 -13.10 -0.51 -29.45
C VAL A 187 -12.74 -1.98 -29.27
N ASN A 188 -12.97 -2.54 -28.08
CA ASN A 188 -12.69 -3.95 -27.84
C ASN A 188 -13.50 -4.85 -28.77
N ASP A 189 -14.78 -4.52 -28.98
CA ASP A 189 -15.68 -5.31 -29.83
C ASP A 189 -15.29 -5.22 -31.32
N LEU A 190 -14.81 -4.07 -31.80
CA LEU A 190 -14.50 -3.82 -33.23
C LEU A 190 -13.04 -4.10 -33.62
N SER A 191 -12.10 -3.76 -32.75
CA SER A 191 -10.65 -3.78 -33.01
C SER A 191 -9.90 -4.83 -32.17
N GLY A 192 -10.60 -5.53 -31.27
CA GLY A 192 -10.04 -6.54 -30.40
C GLY A 192 -9.36 -5.97 -29.15
N HIS A 193 -9.13 -6.84 -28.16
CA HIS A 193 -8.58 -6.46 -26.86
C HIS A 193 -7.18 -5.83 -26.93
N SER A 194 -6.33 -6.22 -27.89
CA SER A 194 -5.00 -5.62 -28.05
C SER A 194 -5.07 -4.13 -28.33
N ALA A 195 -6.04 -3.68 -29.15
CA ALA A 195 -6.23 -2.26 -29.43
C ALA A 195 -6.77 -1.51 -28.20
N GLY A 196 -7.63 -2.16 -27.40
CA GLY A 196 -8.07 -1.63 -26.12
C GLY A 196 -6.92 -1.45 -25.14
N ASP A 197 -6.01 -2.43 -25.06
CA ASP A 197 -4.82 -2.37 -24.21
C ASP A 197 -3.89 -1.22 -24.60
N ASP A 198 -3.67 -1.00 -25.90
CA ASP A 198 -2.88 0.13 -26.42
C ASP A 198 -3.50 1.48 -26.03
N ILE A 199 -4.83 1.61 -26.08
CA ILE A 199 -5.55 2.81 -25.62
C ILE A 199 -5.38 3.01 -24.12
N LEU A 200 -5.50 1.96 -23.32
CA LEU A 200 -5.34 2.04 -21.87
C LEU A 200 -3.93 2.48 -21.47
N LEU A 201 -2.91 1.97 -22.16
CA LEU A 201 -1.52 2.40 -21.98
C LEU A 201 -1.35 3.89 -22.33
N ALA A 202 -1.85 4.31 -23.49
CA ALA A 202 -1.79 5.70 -23.92
C ALA A 202 -2.51 6.66 -22.95
N VAL A 203 -3.68 6.27 -22.46
CA VAL A 203 -4.44 7.04 -21.46
C VAL A 203 -3.67 7.12 -20.14
N ALA A 204 -3.10 6.01 -19.67
CA ALA A 204 -2.32 5.98 -18.44
C ALA A 204 -1.11 6.92 -18.49
N ASP A 205 -0.39 6.95 -19.61
CA ASP A 205 0.74 7.85 -19.82
C ASP A 205 0.27 9.32 -19.90
N CYS A 206 -0.82 9.58 -20.62
CA CYS A 206 -1.43 10.91 -20.71
C CYS A 206 -1.84 11.48 -19.33
N LEU A 207 -2.47 10.64 -18.50
CA LEU A 207 -2.84 11.00 -17.12
C LEU A 207 -1.59 11.26 -16.28
N ARG A 208 -0.56 10.41 -16.38
CA ARG A 208 0.69 10.55 -15.62
C ARG A 208 1.42 11.85 -15.95
N ASP A 209 1.49 12.23 -17.22
CA ASP A 209 2.18 13.44 -17.68
C ASP A 209 1.42 14.72 -17.32
N THR A 210 0.11 14.63 -17.09
CA THR A 210 -0.74 15.77 -16.73
C THR A 210 -0.72 16.05 -15.22
N LEU A 211 -0.51 15.02 -14.40
CA LEU A 211 -0.56 15.10 -12.94
C LEU A 211 0.80 15.46 -12.33
N ARG A 212 0.76 15.99 -11.10
CA ARG A 212 1.98 16.26 -10.32
C ARG A 212 2.44 14.99 -9.62
N ALA A 213 3.72 14.96 -9.24
CA ALA A 213 4.28 13.83 -8.48
C ALA A 213 3.60 13.58 -7.11
N THR A 214 2.92 14.58 -6.55
CA THR A 214 2.17 14.48 -5.30
C THR A 214 0.76 13.92 -5.47
N ASP A 215 0.23 13.90 -6.70
CA ASP A 215 -1.10 13.40 -6.98
C ASP A 215 -1.06 11.87 -7.10
N SER A 216 -2.08 11.18 -6.61
CA SER A 216 -2.12 9.72 -6.67
C SER A 216 -3.05 9.26 -7.79
N LEU A 217 -2.54 8.43 -8.70
CA LEU A 217 -3.24 7.94 -9.89
C LEU A 217 -3.41 6.43 -9.88
N PHE A 218 -4.63 5.97 -10.14
CA PHE A 218 -5.02 4.57 -10.10
C PHE A 218 -5.85 4.17 -11.31
N ARG A 219 -5.70 2.91 -11.74
CA ARG A 219 -6.68 2.21 -12.56
C ARG A 219 -7.62 1.46 -11.61
N PHE A 220 -8.83 1.99 -11.47
CA PHE A 220 -9.83 1.54 -10.52
C PHE A 220 -10.66 0.36 -11.06
N GLY A 221 -10.90 0.35 -12.38
CA GLY A 221 -11.69 -0.65 -13.08
C GLY A 221 -11.07 -1.06 -14.42
N GLY A 222 -11.87 -1.63 -15.32
CA GLY A 222 -11.40 -2.01 -16.65
C GLY A 222 -10.95 -0.79 -17.47
N ASP A 223 -11.82 0.19 -17.56
CA ASP A 223 -11.69 1.46 -18.27
C ASP A 223 -11.91 2.69 -17.37
N GLU A 224 -11.89 2.45 -16.06
CA GLU A 224 -12.10 3.45 -15.01
C GLU A 224 -10.77 3.81 -14.33
N PHE A 225 -10.54 5.10 -14.13
CA PHE A 225 -9.38 5.65 -13.47
C PHE A 225 -9.81 6.53 -12.29
N ALA A 226 -8.99 6.57 -11.25
CA ALA A 226 -9.22 7.42 -10.08
C ALA A 226 -7.99 8.28 -9.80
N VAL A 227 -8.22 9.53 -9.42
CA VAL A 227 -7.17 10.47 -9.01
C VAL A 227 -7.52 11.07 -7.66
N ILE A 228 -6.58 11.00 -6.72
CA ILE A 228 -6.69 11.65 -5.41
C ILE A 228 -5.79 12.88 -5.43
N LEU A 229 -6.39 14.05 -5.19
CA LEU A 229 -5.70 15.33 -5.09
C LEU A 229 -5.66 15.79 -3.64
N SER A 230 -4.46 15.94 -3.08
CA SER A 230 -4.25 16.44 -1.72
C SER A 230 -3.89 17.92 -1.73
N GLY A 231 -4.44 18.70 -0.81
CA GLY A 231 -4.15 20.13 -0.65
C GLY A 231 -4.73 21.04 -1.74
N THR A 232 -5.74 20.59 -2.48
CA THR A 232 -6.26 21.28 -3.68
C THR A 232 -7.65 21.88 -3.43
N ASP A 233 -7.87 23.16 -3.80
CA ASP A 233 -9.21 23.76 -3.81
C ASP A 233 -10.06 23.36 -5.01
N THR A 234 -11.35 23.70 -4.95
CA THR A 234 -12.35 23.40 -5.98
C THR A 234 -11.90 23.85 -7.36
N ASP A 235 -11.48 25.10 -7.50
CA ASP A 235 -11.13 25.68 -8.80
C ASP A 235 -9.90 24.98 -9.41
N SER A 236 -8.89 24.70 -8.58
CA SER A 236 -7.69 23.96 -8.99
C SER A 236 -8.00 22.50 -9.34
N ALA A 237 -8.85 21.83 -8.55
CA ALA A 237 -9.25 20.45 -8.79
C ALA A 237 -10.07 20.33 -10.08
N GLU A 238 -10.98 21.28 -10.34
CA GLU A 238 -11.75 21.33 -11.58
C GLU A 238 -10.84 21.59 -12.78
N LEU A 239 -9.87 22.49 -12.65
CA LEU A 239 -8.88 22.73 -13.69
C LEU A 239 -8.07 21.47 -14.02
N VAL A 240 -7.65 20.70 -13.01
CA VAL A 240 -6.97 19.42 -13.20
C VAL A 240 -7.87 18.42 -13.92
N ALA A 241 -9.10 18.21 -13.45
CA ALA A 241 -10.06 17.30 -14.08
C ALA A 241 -10.29 17.65 -15.57
N ARG A 242 -10.46 18.94 -15.89
CA ARG A 242 -10.64 19.42 -17.26
C ARG A 242 -9.38 19.20 -18.12
N ARG A 243 -8.19 19.35 -17.55
CA ARG A 243 -6.93 19.06 -18.25
C ARG A 243 -6.80 17.59 -18.58
N LEU A 244 -7.12 16.70 -17.64
CA LEU A 244 -7.08 15.24 -17.85
C LEU A 244 -8.01 14.83 -18.99
N VAL A 245 -9.28 15.23 -18.93
CA VAL A 245 -10.26 14.92 -19.99
C VAL A 245 -9.81 15.49 -21.35
N ARG A 246 -9.34 16.74 -21.37
CA ARG A 246 -8.84 17.36 -22.60
C ARG A 246 -7.64 16.61 -23.18
N ALA A 247 -6.69 16.21 -22.34
CA ALA A 247 -5.48 15.53 -22.79
C ALA A 247 -5.82 14.16 -23.41
N ILE A 248 -6.73 13.40 -22.79
CA ILE A 248 -7.23 12.14 -23.35
C ILE A 248 -7.94 12.37 -24.68
N ASN A 249 -8.88 13.32 -24.74
CA ASN A 249 -9.66 13.62 -25.95
C ASN A 249 -8.81 14.15 -27.12
N GLN A 250 -7.62 14.68 -26.83
CA GLN A 250 -6.66 15.17 -27.82
C GLN A 250 -5.60 14.13 -28.20
N HIS A 251 -5.52 13.01 -27.49
CA HIS A 251 -4.55 11.96 -27.79
C HIS A 251 -4.91 11.29 -29.14
N HIS A 252 -3.93 11.19 -30.02
CA HIS A 252 -4.13 10.70 -31.40
C HIS A 252 -4.79 9.32 -31.46
N LEU A 253 -4.39 8.40 -30.58
CA LEU A 253 -4.96 7.05 -30.53
C LEU A 253 -6.43 7.05 -30.07
N CYS A 254 -6.77 7.91 -29.10
CA CYS A 254 -8.15 8.05 -28.64
C CYS A 254 -9.03 8.64 -29.75
N GLN A 255 -8.54 9.65 -30.48
CA GLN A 255 -9.25 10.23 -31.62
C GLN A 255 -9.44 9.22 -32.76
N GLN A 256 -8.41 8.44 -33.09
CA GLN A 256 -8.47 7.39 -34.11
C GLN A 256 -9.59 6.39 -33.84
N HIS A 257 -9.79 6.03 -32.57
CA HIS A 257 -10.79 5.05 -32.14
C HIS A 257 -12.10 5.67 -31.61
N GLN A 258 -12.27 6.99 -31.74
CA GLN A 258 -13.43 7.74 -31.23
C GLN A 258 -13.72 7.49 -29.74
N VAL A 259 -12.65 7.33 -28.96
CA VAL A 259 -12.69 7.24 -27.50
C VAL A 259 -12.49 8.63 -26.91
N SER A 260 -13.34 8.97 -25.94
CA SER A 260 -13.20 10.17 -25.10
C SER A 260 -13.22 9.78 -23.63
N ALA A 261 -13.09 10.75 -22.72
CA ALA A 261 -13.25 10.51 -21.30
C ALA A 261 -14.29 11.43 -20.68
N SER A 262 -15.05 10.88 -19.72
CA SER A 262 -15.92 11.64 -18.83
C SER A 262 -15.36 11.60 -17.41
N ALA A 263 -15.53 12.68 -16.64
CA ALA A 263 -15.04 12.76 -15.27
C ALA A 263 -16.07 13.32 -14.29
N GLY A 264 -16.11 12.73 -13.10
CA GLY A 264 -16.79 13.25 -11.92
C GLY A 264 -15.79 13.73 -10.89
N LEU A 265 -15.96 14.95 -10.40
CA LEU A 265 -15.13 15.55 -9.35
C LEU A 265 -15.97 15.76 -8.09
N ALA A 266 -15.43 15.37 -6.94
CA ALA A 266 -15.98 15.76 -5.65
C ALA A 266 -14.87 16.22 -4.70
N LEU A 267 -15.21 17.18 -3.84
CA LEU A 267 -14.34 17.66 -2.78
C LEU A 267 -14.82 17.15 -1.42
N LEU A 268 -13.85 16.84 -0.56
CA LEU A 268 -14.10 16.44 0.80
C LEU A 268 -14.74 17.60 1.57
N LYS A 269 -15.97 17.39 2.06
CA LYS A 269 -16.66 18.32 2.95
C LYS A 269 -16.35 17.99 4.41
N PRO A 270 -16.47 18.96 5.35
CA PRO A 270 -16.32 18.69 6.77
C PRO A 270 -17.23 17.54 7.21
N GLN A 271 -16.69 16.63 8.04
CA GLN A 271 -17.39 15.44 8.58
C GLN A 271 -17.84 14.40 7.53
N GLN A 272 -17.46 14.54 6.26
CA GLN A 272 -17.74 13.55 5.23
C GLN A 272 -16.73 12.40 5.29
N ASP A 273 -17.19 11.16 5.24
CA ASP A 273 -16.31 9.98 5.16
C ASP A 273 -15.90 9.66 3.72
N ALA A 274 -14.97 8.72 3.56
CA ALA A 274 -14.47 8.29 2.26
C ALA A 274 -15.61 7.77 1.36
N LYS A 275 -16.53 6.99 1.92
CA LYS A 275 -17.67 6.42 1.19
C LYS A 275 -18.58 7.51 0.61
N ALA A 276 -18.91 8.53 1.39
CA ALA A 276 -19.73 9.63 0.94
C ALA A 276 -19.00 10.48 -0.10
N LEU A 277 -17.68 10.68 0.02
CA LEU A 277 -16.88 11.38 -0.99
C LEU A 277 -16.85 10.62 -2.32
N PHE A 278 -16.64 9.31 -2.27
CA PHE A 278 -16.69 8.44 -3.45
C PHE A 278 -18.06 8.50 -4.12
N SER A 279 -19.13 8.35 -3.37
CA SER A 279 -20.50 8.39 -3.89
C SER A 279 -20.83 9.73 -4.57
N ALA A 280 -20.29 10.84 -4.07
CA ALA A 280 -20.46 12.15 -4.67
C ALA A 280 -19.72 12.23 -6.02
N ALA A 281 -18.46 11.78 -6.08
CA ALA A 281 -17.68 11.77 -7.32
C ALA A 281 -18.32 10.85 -8.39
N ASP A 282 -18.83 9.69 -7.97
CA ASP A 282 -19.51 8.73 -8.86
C ASP A 282 -20.82 9.30 -9.42
N SER A 283 -21.62 9.96 -8.57
CA SER A 283 -22.84 10.65 -9.02
C SER A 283 -22.53 11.77 -10.03
N ALA A 284 -21.43 12.52 -9.81
CA ALA A 284 -20.98 13.53 -10.76
C ALA A 284 -20.51 12.89 -12.08
N LEU A 285 -19.79 11.76 -12.04
CA LEU A 285 -19.36 11.04 -13.24
C LEU A 285 -20.56 10.56 -14.05
N TYR A 286 -21.57 10.01 -13.38
CA TYR A 286 -22.82 9.61 -14.02
C TYR A 286 -23.50 10.81 -14.71
N ALA A 287 -23.58 11.95 -14.03
CA ALA A 287 -24.12 13.18 -14.61
C ALA A 287 -23.29 13.70 -15.80
N ALA A 288 -21.98 13.43 -15.84
CA ALA A 288 -21.12 13.77 -16.98
C ALA A 288 -21.45 12.89 -18.21
N LYS A 289 -21.67 11.59 -18.00
CA LYS A 289 -22.09 10.67 -19.05
C LYS A 289 -23.46 11.03 -19.62
N ASP A 290 -24.43 11.35 -18.75
CA ASP A 290 -25.78 11.76 -19.16
C ASP A 290 -25.81 13.11 -19.90
N ALA A 291 -24.84 13.98 -19.64
CA ALA A 291 -24.71 15.28 -20.31
C ALA A 291 -24.14 15.21 -21.74
N GLY A 292 -24.03 14.01 -22.32
CA GLY A 292 -23.49 13.80 -23.66
C GLY A 292 -22.02 13.42 -23.70
N LYS A 293 -21.45 12.96 -22.56
CA LYS A 293 -20.07 12.45 -22.43
C LYS A 293 -18.99 13.50 -22.70
N SER A 294 -17.72 13.10 -22.66
CA SER A 294 -16.57 13.95 -23.03
C SER A 294 -16.46 15.24 -22.19
N THR A 295 -16.88 15.17 -20.91
CA THR A 295 -17.02 16.35 -20.06
C THR A 295 -16.71 16.07 -18.59
N VAL A 296 -16.63 17.15 -17.80
CA VAL A 296 -16.41 17.10 -16.36
C VAL A 296 -17.66 17.63 -15.65
N ARG A 297 -18.08 16.95 -14.58
CA ARG A 297 -19.09 17.45 -13.63
C ARG A 297 -18.52 17.47 -12.22
N VAL A 298 -19.01 18.41 -11.42
CA VAL A 298 -18.64 18.59 -10.01
C VAL A 298 -19.87 18.31 -9.15
N ALA A 299 -19.68 17.61 -8.03
CA ALA A 299 -20.73 17.22 -7.07
C ALA A 299 -21.16 18.34 -6.11
#